data_AF-A0A3L7P7L7-F1
#
_entry.id   AF-A0A3L7P7L7-F1
#
_cell.length_a   1.000
_cell.length_b   1.000
_cell.length_c   1.000
_cell.angle_alpha   90.00
_cell.angle_beta   90.00
_cell.angle_gamma   90.00
#
_symmetry.space_group_name_H-M   'P 1'
#
loop_
_entity.id
_entity.type
_entity.pdbx_description
1 polymer ?
#
loop_
_entity_poly.entity_id
_entity_poly.type
_entity_poly.pdbx_seq_one_letter_code
_entity_poly.pdbx_strand_id
1 'polypeptide(L)'
;MYAVVVDGNKQFVVKAGDVVELDLRHLEPESKLELDRVLLLSNDGKVTIGQPVVAGAKVLATLLEITSEKTRIMKYRRRKNYIRRKGHRQYFSKVRIDEIVVPVA
;
A
#
# COMPACT_ATOMS: atom_id res chain seq x y z
N MET A 1 0.83 -14.38 11.94
CA MET A 1 0.15 -13.08 12.19
C MET A 1 0.01 -12.27 10.90
N TYR A 2 -1.16 -11.69 10.62
CA TYR A 2 -1.37 -10.74 9.51
C TYR A 2 -2.32 -9.62 9.94
N ALA A 3 -2.23 -8.49 9.26
CA ALA A 3 -3.09 -7.32 9.47
C ALA A 3 -3.77 -6.90 8.16
N VAL A 4 -4.92 -6.24 8.26
CA VAL A 4 -5.52 -5.51 7.14
C VAL A 4 -5.38 -4.01 7.43
N VAL A 5 -4.63 -3.32 6.59
CA VAL A 5 -4.34 -1.88 6.74
C VAL A 5 -5.01 -1.08 5.63
N VAL A 6 -5.41 0.14 5.95
CA VAL A 6 -5.87 1.12 4.98
C VAL A 6 -4.77 2.13 4.75
N ASP A 7 -4.36 2.27 3.49
CA ASP A 7 -3.53 3.38 3.04
C ASP A 7 -4.20 4.03 1.82
N GLY A 8 -4.37 5.36 1.89
CA GLY A 8 -5.21 6.11 0.96
C GLY A 8 -6.63 5.54 0.86
N ASN A 9 -7.03 5.15 -0.35
CA ASN A 9 -8.35 4.57 -0.65
C ASN A 9 -8.30 3.05 -0.88
N LYS A 10 -7.23 2.38 -0.46
CA LYS A 10 -7.02 0.94 -0.69
C LYS A 10 -6.83 0.20 0.63
N GLN A 11 -7.16 -1.08 0.62
CA GLN A 11 -6.91 -1.99 1.73
C GLN A 11 -5.84 -3.00 1.30
N PHE A 12 -4.90 -3.27 2.21
CA PHE A 12 -3.82 -4.21 1.98
C PHE A 12 -3.81 -5.26 3.09
N VAL A 13 -3.68 -6.52 2.70
CA VAL A 13 -3.38 -7.62 3.62
C VAL A 13 -1.87 -7.70 3.75
N VAL A 14 -1.35 -7.57 4.97
CA VAL A 14 0.08 -7.46 5.22
C VAL A 14 0.53 -8.43 6.30
N LYS A 15 1.73 -8.98 6.12
CA LYS A 15 2.48 -9.75 7.11
C LYS A 15 3.85 -9.11 7.31
N ALA A 16 4.47 -9.40 8.45
CA ALA A 16 5.87 -9.01 8.68
C ALA A 16 6.76 -9.64 7.59
N GLY A 17 7.60 -8.82 6.96
CA GLY A 17 8.46 -9.18 5.84
C GLY A 17 7.87 -8.97 4.45
N ASP A 18 6.57 -8.69 4.32
CA ASP A 18 5.95 -8.44 3.01
C ASP A 18 6.43 -7.11 2.41
N VAL A 19 6.45 -7.04 1.08
CA VAL A 19 6.73 -5.82 0.33
C VAL A 19 5.49 -5.40 -0.44
N VAL A 20 5.03 -4.17 -0.21
CA VAL A 20 3.77 -3.64 -0.74
C VAL A 20 4.01 -2.31 -1.44
N GLU A 21 3.27 -2.07 -2.52
CA GLU A 21 3.26 -0.79 -3.23
C GLU A 21 2.15 0.11 -2.70
N LEU A 22 2.55 1.20 -2.05
CA LEU A 22 1.68 2.24 -1.53
C LEU A 22 1.64 3.44 -2.48
N ASP A 23 0.69 4.34 -2.24
CA ASP A 23 0.64 5.61 -2.96
C ASP A 23 1.92 6.44 -2.68
N LEU A 24 2.31 7.29 -3.63
CA LEU A 24 3.59 8.00 -3.59
C LEU A 24 3.74 8.85 -2.31
N ARG A 25 4.84 8.63 -1.59
CA ARG A 25 5.30 9.50 -0.49
C ARG A 25 6.65 10.13 -0.84
N HIS A 26 6.77 11.43 -0.57
CA HIS A 26 7.99 12.22 -0.78
C HIS A 26 8.93 12.07 0.41
N LEU A 27 9.47 10.86 0.60
CA LEU A 27 10.38 10.50 1.68
C LEU A 27 11.66 9.92 1.10
N GLU A 28 12.75 10.00 1.86
CA GLU A 28 14.02 9.39 1.48
C GLU A 28 13.97 7.86 1.65
N PRO A 29 14.73 7.09 0.84
CA PRO A 29 14.89 5.65 1.08
C PRO A 29 15.29 5.35 2.53
N GLU A 30 14.89 4.18 3.04
CA GLU A 30 15.07 3.75 4.44
C GLU A 30 14.32 4.59 5.49
N SER A 31 13.46 5.54 5.06
CA SER A 31 12.56 6.23 5.98
C SER A 31 11.51 5.27 6.56
N LYS A 32 11.26 5.39 7.87
CA LYS A 32 10.19 4.66 8.56
C LYS A 32 8.83 5.30 8.29
N LEU A 33 7.82 4.47 8.08
CA LEU A 33 6.42 4.81 7.92
C LEU A 33 5.60 4.06 8.97
N GLU A 34 4.67 4.77 9.60
CA GLU A 34 3.64 4.18 10.45
C GLU A 34 2.30 4.15 9.70
N LEU A 35 1.62 3.01 9.74
CA LEU A 35 0.26 2.83 9.23
C LEU A 35 -0.68 2.60 10.42
N ASP A 36 -1.34 3.67 10.85
CA ASP A 36 -2.20 3.68 12.05
C ASP A 36 -3.59 3.10 11.81
N ARG A 37 -4.04 3.05 10.55
CA ARG A 37 -5.40 2.60 10.20
C ARG A 37 -5.41 1.10 9.95
N VAL A 38 -5.43 0.34 11.04
CA VAL A 38 -5.57 -1.12 11.01
C VAL A 38 -7.04 -1.49 11.20
N LEU A 39 -7.62 -2.22 10.25
CA LEU A 39 -9.01 -2.68 10.29
C LEU A 39 -9.16 -4.04 10.98
N LEU A 40 -8.17 -4.91 10.81
CA LEU A 40 -8.21 -6.28 11.30
C LEU A 40 -6.82 -6.74 11.70
N LEU A 41 -6.74 -7.47 12.81
CA LEU A 41 -5.56 -8.23 13.23
C LEU A 41 -5.93 -9.69 13.37
N SER A 42 -5.10 -10.57 12.82
CA SER A 42 -5.22 -12.01 12.99
C SER A 42 -3.94 -12.56 13.61
N ASN A 43 -4.06 -13.03 14.85
CA ASN A 43 -2.97 -13.63 15.60
C ASN A 43 -3.33 -15.07 16.02
N ASP A 44 -2.71 -16.05 15.37
CA ASP A 44 -2.76 -17.48 15.70
C ASP A 44 -4.14 -18.01 16.17
N GLY A 45 -5.15 -17.73 15.34
CA GLY A 45 -6.54 -18.20 15.54
C GLY A 45 -7.47 -17.20 16.23
N LYS A 46 -6.94 -16.14 16.86
CA LYS A 46 -7.75 -15.00 17.34
C LYS A 46 -7.77 -13.90 16.28
N VAL A 47 -8.97 -13.52 15.87
CA VAL A 47 -9.21 -12.43 14.92
C VAL A 47 -9.86 -11.26 15.65
N THR A 48 -9.20 -10.12 15.68
CA THR A 48 -9.72 -8.87 16.23
C THR A 48 -10.15 -7.98 15.07
N ILE A 49 -11.44 -7.67 15.01
CA ILE A 49 -12.04 -6.82 13.97
C ILE A 49 -12.33 -5.46 14.57
N GLY A 50 -11.84 -4.40 13.93
CA GLY A 50 -12.06 -3.02 14.34
C GLY A 50 -13.45 -2.51 13.97
N GLN A 51 -14.01 -1.64 14.81
CA GLN A 51 -15.24 -0.90 14.52
C GLN A 51 -14.99 0.60 14.80
N PRO A 52 -14.52 1.41 13.83
CA PRO A 52 -14.09 1.10 12.46
C PRO A 52 -12.61 0.68 12.32
N VAL A 53 -11.79 0.88 13.35
CA VAL A 53 -10.36 0.50 13.40
C VAL A 53 -10.06 -0.24 14.70
N VAL A 54 -8.99 -1.02 14.74
CA VAL A 54 -8.50 -1.65 15.97
C VAL A 54 -7.68 -0.61 16.74
N ALA A 55 -8.21 -0.12 17.85
CA ALA A 55 -7.57 0.93 18.64
C ALA A 55 -6.18 0.48 19.15
N GLY A 56 -5.16 1.31 18.93
CA GLY A 56 -3.79 1.06 19.36
C GLY A 56 -3.00 0.05 18.50
N ALA A 57 -3.61 -0.51 17.45
CA ALA A 57 -2.87 -1.29 16.45
C ALA A 57 -2.17 -0.37 15.46
N LYS A 58 -0.91 -0.70 15.13
CA LYS A 58 -0.12 0.02 14.12
C LYS A 58 0.71 -0.97 13.31
N VAL A 59 1.00 -0.62 12.06
CA VAL A 59 1.98 -1.37 11.26
C VAL A 59 3.17 -0.46 10.98
N LEU A 60 4.35 -0.92 11.37
CA LEU A 60 5.63 -0.27 11.12
C LEU A 60 6.22 -0.82 9.82
N ALA A 61 6.66 0.09 8.97
CA ALA A 61 7.14 -0.26 7.65
C ALA A 61 8.29 0.67 7.23
N THR A 62 9.20 0.19 6.37
CA THR A 62 10.33 0.96 5.88
C THR A 62 10.22 1.15 4.37
N LEU A 63 10.38 2.40 3.92
CA LEU A 63 10.41 2.72 2.49
C LEU A 63 11.69 2.17 1.87
N LEU A 64 11.54 1.32 0.85
CA LEU A 64 12.69 0.78 0.11
C LEU A 64 13.06 1.72 -1.04
N GLU A 65 12.10 1.97 -1.92
CA GLU A 65 12.34 2.71 -3.16
C GLU A 65 11.05 3.31 -3.71
N ILE A 66 11.20 4.29 -4.60
CA ILE A 66 10.09 4.81 -5.40
C ILE A 66 10.14 4.13 -6.76
N THR A 67 9.14 3.30 -7.06
CA THR A 67 9.00 2.58 -8.33
C THR A 67 8.02 3.27 -9.26
N SER A 68 8.17 3.07 -10.57
CA SER A 68 7.19 3.53 -11.54
C SER A 68 7.26 2.78 -12.86
N GLU A 69 6.10 2.33 -13.33
CA GLU A 69 5.96 1.73 -14.64
C GLU A 69 5.24 2.69 -15.61
N LYS A 70 5.74 2.79 -16.85
CA LYS A 70 5.15 3.66 -17.86
C LYS A 70 4.11 2.90 -18.67
N THR A 71 2.84 3.15 -18.40
CA THR A 71 1.72 2.64 -19.21
C THR A 71 1.62 3.43 -20.52
N ARG A 72 1.63 2.73 -21.66
CA ARG A 72 1.43 3.33 -22.98
C ARG A 72 -0.02 3.17 -23.41
N ILE A 73 -0.69 4.28 -23.68
CA ILE A 73 -2.08 4.33 -24.11
C ILE A 73 -2.11 4.72 -25.59
N MET A 74 -2.73 3.88 -26.43
CA MET A 74 -3.02 4.20 -27.82
C MET A 74 -4.52 4.20 -28.05
N LYS A 75 -5.06 5.32 -28.54
CA LYS A 75 -6.44 5.43 -29.01
C LYS A 75 -6.41 5.47 -30.54
N TYR A 76 -7.21 4.62 -31.18
CA TYR A 76 -7.30 4.52 -32.63
C TYR A 76 -8.77 4.52 -33.07
N ARG A 77 -9.10 5.24 -34.14
CA ARG A 77 -10.41 5.15 -34.80
C ARG A 77 -10.22 4.82 -36.28
N ARG A 78 -10.76 3.67 -36.69
CA ARG A 78 -10.65 3.15 -38.06
C ARG A 78 -11.26 4.12 -39.07
N ARG A 79 -10.57 4.33 -40.21
CA ARG A 79 -11.02 5.19 -41.34
C ARG A 79 -11.32 6.66 -40.96
N LYS A 80 -10.84 7.14 -39.80
CA LYS A 80 -11.00 8.54 -39.36
C LYS A 80 -9.67 9.28 -39.23
N ASN A 81 -8.56 8.69 -39.72
CA ASN A 81 -7.20 9.21 -39.57
C ASN A 81 -6.87 9.67 -38.13
N TYR A 82 -7.48 9.03 -37.13
CA TYR A 82 -7.32 9.38 -35.73
C TYR A 82 -6.49 8.32 -35.03
N ILE A 83 -5.28 8.72 -34.62
CA ILE A 83 -4.38 7.95 -33.76
C ILE A 83 -3.85 8.90 -32.70
N ARG A 84 -4.06 8.57 -31.42
CA ARG A 84 -3.48 9.31 -30.29
C ARG A 84 -2.68 8.37 -29.43
N ARG A 85 -1.40 8.68 -29.23
CA ARG A 85 -0.50 7.95 -28.33
C ARG A 85 -0.20 8.85 -27.13
N LYS A 86 -0.37 8.33 -25.91
CA LYS A 86 -0.06 9.04 -24.67
C LYS A 86 0.61 8.07 -23.71
N GLY A 87 1.64 8.52 -23.00
CA GLY A 87 2.16 7.80 -21.84
C GLY A 87 1.50 8.28 -20.56
N HIS A 88 1.23 7.37 -19.64
CA HIS A 88 1.01 7.68 -18.22
C HIS A 88 2.11 6.99 -17.42
N ARG A 89 2.62 7.65 -16.38
CA ARG A 89 3.56 7.04 -15.45
C ARG A 89 3.06 7.32 -14.05
N GLN A 90 2.72 6.24 -13.35
CA GLN A 90 2.30 6.32 -11.96
C GLN A 90 3.49 5.94 -11.10
N TYR A 91 3.78 6.78 -10.11
CA TYR A 91 4.80 6.52 -9.11
C TYR A 91 4.15 5.90 -7.88
N PHE A 92 4.86 4.93 -7.30
CA PHE A 92 4.46 4.23 -6.09
C PHE A 92 5.64 4.17 -5.12
N SER A 93 5.33 4.15 -3.84
CA SER A 93 6.30 3.93 -2.78
C SER A 93 6.30 2.45 -2.43
N LYS A 94 7.41 1.76 -2.67
CA LYS A 94 7.56 0.36 -2.34
C LYS A 94 8.08 0.25 -0.93
N VAL A 95 7.29 -0.38 -0.06
CA VAL A 95 7.52 -0.38 1.39
C VAL A 95 7.59 -1.82 1.87
N ARG A 96 8.56 -2.12 2.73
CA ARG A 96 8.67 -3.39 3.45
C ARG A 96 8.01 -3.26 4.81
N ILE A 97 7.19 -4.25 5.17
CA ILE A 97 6.55 -4.31 6.48
C ILE A 97 7.54 -4.91 7.47
N ASP A 98 7.90 -4.15 8.50
CA ASP A 98 8.88 -4.60 9.49
C ASP A 98 8.18 -5.27 10.67
N GLU A 99 7.14 -4.64 11.23
CA GLU A 99 6.47 -5.13 12.43
C GLU A 99 4.99 -4.75 12.45
N ILE A 100 4.16 -5.62 13.04
CA ILE A 100 2.76 -5.35 13.33
C ILE A 100 2.64 -5.19 14.85
N VAL A 101 2.41 -3.96 15.31
CA VAL A 101 2.23 -3.63 16.72
C VAL A 101 0.79 -3.93 17.11
N VAL A 102 0.63 -4.83 18.07
CA VAL A 102 -0.66 -5.21 18.65
C VAL A 102 -0.92 -4.32 19.87
N PRO A 103 -2.13 -3.78 20.04
CA PRO A 103 -2.48 -3.08 21.26
C PRO A 103 -2.42 -4.05 22.43
N VAL A 104 -1.62 -3.73 23.43
CA VAL A 104 -1.63 -4.41 24.71
C VAL A 104 -2.92 -4.00 25.42
N ALA A 105 -3.76 -4.99 25.75
CA ALA A 105 -4.90 -4.82 26.64
C ALA A 105 -4.42 -4.76 28.10
#